data_AF-A0A534RF80-F1
#
_entry.id   AF-A0A534RF80-F1
#
_cell.length_a   1.000
_cell.length_b   1.000
_cell.length_c   1.000
_cell.angle_alpha   90.00
_cell.angle_beta   90.00
_cell.angle_gamma   90.00
#
_symmetry.space_group_name_H-M   'P 1'
#
loop_
_entity.id
_entity.type
_entity.pdbx_description
1 polymer ?
#
loop_
_entity_poly.entity_id
_entity_poly.type
_entity_poly.pdbx_seq_one_letter_code
_entity_poly.pdbx_strand_id
1 'polypeptide(L)'
;APVAGIAVLFALPLVAGTGEKSWRRRPGAVIALVMILLVTGTLTWLGTFAPWSPVMDAWSALPTPAAYLEHRSPLEIQGALLVQEKQCRNCHALGGEGGLRGPALDDVATRLTDDQLVRQVLQGGGQMPAYGKNLRPAEVEALVAFLGTLHPEGQPAARHVSAPAVD
;
A
#
# COMPACT_ATOMS: atom_id res chain seq x y z
N ALA A 1 3.61 -11.19 -35.14
CA ALA A 1 2.18 -11.00 -34.76
C ALA A 1 1.71 -12.11 -33.81
N PRO A 2 2.20 -12.16 -32.55
CA PRO A 2 1.79 -13.17 -31.58
C PRO A 2 0.32 -13.06 -31.16
N VAL A 3 -0.22 -11.83 -31.11
CA VAL A 3 -1.63 -11.56 -30.75
C VAL A 3 -2.60 -12.18 -31.76
N ALA A 4 -2.31 -12.08 -33.05
CA ALA A 4 -3.14 -12.69 -34.10
C ALA A 4 -3.14 -14.23 -34.01
N GLY A 5 -1.98 -14.85 -33.72
CA GLY A 5 -1.88 -16.30 -33.54
C GLY A 5 -2.70 -16.81 -32.34
N ILE A 6 -2.64 -16.10 -31.22
CA ILE A 6 -3.43 -16.42 -30.02
C ILE A 6 -4.94 -16.29 -30.32
N ALA A 7 -5.35 -15.20 -31.00
CA ALA A 7 -6.75 -15.01 -31.38
C ALA A 7 -7.27 -16.15 -32.28
N VAL A 8 -6.46 -16.64 -33.22
CA VAL A 8 -6.80 -17.79 -34.07
C VAL A 8 -6.95 -19.07 -33.24
N LEU A 9 -6.09 -19.30 -32.25
CA LEU A 9 -6.19 -20.47 -31.35
C LEU A 9 -7.47 -20.45 -30.49
N PHE A 10 -7.90 -19.27 -30.03
CA PHE A 10 -9.18 -19.13 -29.30
C PHE A 10 -10.41 -19.24 -30.22
N ALA A 11 -10.32 -18.83 -31.49
CA ALA A 11 -11.41 -18.92 -32.46
C ALA A 11 -11.57 -20.32 -33.08
N LEU A 12 -10.48 -21.08 -33.20
CA LEU A 12 -10.44 -22.45 -33.74
C LEU A 12 -11.51 -23.40 -33.18
N PRO A 13 -11.73 -23.51 -31.85
CA PRO A 13 -12.78 -24.39 -31.31
C PRO A 13 -14.20 -23.94 -31.64
N LEU A 14 -14.43 -22.66 -31.97
CA LEU A 14 -15.75 -22.14 -32.40
C LEU A 14 -16.01 -22.43 -33.87
N VAL A 15 -14.98 -22.38 -34.72
CA VAL A 15 -15.08 -22.60 -36.18
C VAL A 15 -15.02 -24.10 -36.53
N ALA A 16 -14.20 -24.89 -35.83
CA ALA A 16 -13.99 -26.33 -36.08
C ALA A 16 -14.77 -27.24 -35.10
N GLY A 17 -15.81 -26.72 -34.44
CA GLY A 17 -16.60 -27.40 -33.40
C GLY A 17 -17.61 -28.44 -33.89
N THR A 18 -17.38 -29.11 -35.02
CA THR A 18 -18.29 -30.14 -35.56
C THR A 18 -17.99 -31.54 -35.01
N GLY A 19 -18.99 -32.43 -34.96
CA GLY A 19 -18.83 -33.82 -34.50
C GLY A 19 -18.72 -33.97 -32.97
N GLU A 20 -17.85 -34.87 -32.50
CA GLU A 20 -17.65 -35.18 -31.07
C GLU A 20 -16.96 -34.05 -30.27
N LYS A 21 -16.43 -33.04 -30.96
CA LYS A 21 -15.89 -31.80 -30.36
C LYS A 21 -16.93 -30.68 -30.25
N SER A 22 -18.18 -30.92 -30.63
CA SER A 22 -19.25 -29.94 -30.50
C SER A 22 -19.50 -29.56 -29.04
N TRP A 23 -19.62 -28.25 -28.80
CA TRP A 23 -19.96 -27.69 -27.49
C TRP A 23 -21.23 -28.35 -26.90
N ARG A 24 -22.26 -28.61 -27.72
CA ARG A 24 -23.51 -29.23 -27.27
C ARG A 24 -23.33 -30.65 -26.71
N ARG A 25 -22.26 -31.36 -27.09
CA ARG A 25 -21.95 -32.71 -26.62
C ARG A 25 -20.94 -32.75 -25.46
N ARG A 26 -20.35 -31.60 -25.09
CA ARG A 26 -19.40 -31.47 -23.97
C ARG A 26 -19.80 -30.34 -23.02
N PRO A 27 -21.02 -30.37 -22.44
CA PRO A 27 -21.51 -29.30 -21.58
C PRO A 27 -20.59 -29.07 -20.37
N GLY A 28 -20.06 -30.13 -19.77
CA GLY A 28 -19.14 -30.02 -18.63
C GLY A 28 -17.85 -29.26 -18.96
N ALA A 29 -17.26 -29.49 -20.13
CA ALA A 29 -16.02 -28.81 -20.52
C ALA A 29 -16.22 -27.30 -20.72
N VAL A 30 -17.37 -26.89 -21.26
CA VAL A 30 -17.65 -25.47 -21.44
C VAL A 30 -18.14 -24.80 -20.17
N ILE A 31 -18.91 -25.49 -19.32
CA ILE A 31 -19.21 -24.99 -17.98
C ILE A 31 -17.90 -24.75 -17.21
N ALA A 32 -16.96 -25.70 -17.25
CA ALA A 32 -15.66 -25.54 -16.60
C ALA A 32 -14.87 -24.34 -17.16
N LEU A 33 -14.81 -24.18 -18.48
CA LEU A 33 -14.14 -23.04 -19.12
C LEU A 33 -14.80 -21.71 -18.71
N VAL A 34 -16.12 -21.62 -18.77
CA VAL A 34 -16.87 -20.41 -18.37
C VAL A 34 -16.64 -20.11 -16.90
N MET A 35 -16.68 -21.10 -16.01
CA MET A 35 -16.39 -20.94 -14.59
C MET A 35 -14.97 -20.42 -14.35
N ILE A 36 -13.97 -20.97 -15.02
CA ILE A 36 -12.58 -20.50 -14.93
C ILE A 36 -12.48 -19.04 -15.38
N LEU A 37 -13.07 -18.69 -16.53
CA LEU A 37 -13.05 -17.32 -17.04
C LEU A 37 -13.76 -16.33 -16.12
N LEU A 38 -14.91 -16.71 -15.55
CA LEU A 38 -15.65 -15.90 -14.58
C LEU A 38 -14.89 -15.71 -13.28
N VAL A 39 -14.31 -16.78 -12.73
CA VAL A 39 -13.53 -16.74 -11.48
C VAL A 39 -12.29 -15.88 -11.69
N THR A 40 -11.49 -16.15 -12.73
CA THR A 40 -10.30 -15.36 -13.02
C THR A 40 -10.64 -13.91 -13.31
N GLY A 41 -11.67 -13.63 -14.11
CA GLY A 41 -12.11 -12.27 -14.41
C GLY A 41 -12.55 -11.50 -13.16
N THR A 42 -13.35 -12.15 -12.30
CA THR A 42 -13.81 -11.54 -11.04
C THR A 42 -12.66 -11.31 -10.07
N LEU A 43 -11.74 -12.28 -9.92
CA LEU A 43 -10.58 -12.12 -9.04
C LEU A 43 -9.61 -11.06 -9.55
N THR A 44 -9.38 -10.96 -10.85
CA THR A 44 -8.56 -9.89 -11.45
C THR A 44 -9.21 -8.53 -11.20
N TRP A 45 -10.52 -8.41 -11.39
CA TRP A 45 -11.26 -7.18 -11.12
C TRP A 45 -11.27 -6.81 -9.63
N LEU A 46 -11.50 -7.76 -8.73
CA LEU A 46 -11.40 -7.52 -7.28
C LEU A 46 -9.97 -7.13 -6.86
N GLY A 47 -8.96 -7.69 -7.51
CA GLY A 47 -7.56 -7.34 -7.29
C GLY A 47 -7.22 -5.88 -7.59
N THR A 48 -7.97 -5.19 -8.46
CA THR A 48 -7.72 -3.77 -8.75
C THR A 48 -8.31 -2.81 -7.73
N PHE A 49 -9.31 -3.24 -6.94
CA PHE A 49 -9.95 -2.42 -5.89
C PHE A 49 -9.60 -2.89 -4.48
N ALA A 50 -8.81 -3.94 -4.37
CA ALA A 50 -8.38 -4.52 -3.12
C ALA A 50 -7.56 -3.52 -2.28
N PRO A 51 -8.05 -3.08 -1.11
CA PRO A 51 -7.34 -2.10 -0.27
C PRO A 51 -6.00 -2.63 0.27
N TRP A 52 -5.77 -3.95 0.22
CA TRP A 52 -4.51 -4.56 0.66
C TRP A 52 -3.36 -4.43 -0.36
N SER A 53 -3.63 -4.00 -1.60
CA SER A 53 -2.58 -3.77 -2.60
C SER A 53 -1.89 -2.42 -2.38
N PRO A 54 -0.55 -2.36 -2.36
CA PRO A 54 0.16 -1.09 -2.34
C PRO A 54 -0.15 -0.23 -3.56
N VAL A 55 -0.21 1.09 -3.36
CA VAL A 55 -0.29 2.08 -4.43
C VAL A 55 1.14 2.43 -4.85
N MET A 56 1.67 1.71 -5.84
CA MET A 56 3.12 1.68 -6.12
C MET A 56 3.72 2.99 -6.63
N ASP A 57 2.89 3.93 -7.07
CA ASP A 57 3.25 5.27 -7.52
C ASP A 57 2.93 6.36 -6.48
N ALA A 58 2.34 6.03 -5.33
CA ALA A 58 1.99 7.03 -4.31
C ALA A 58 3.20 7.82 -3.80
N TRP A 59 4.39 7.22 -3.77
CA TRP A 59 5.62 7.89 -3.35
C TRP A 59 6.09 9.00 -4.30
N SER A 60 5.70 8.97 -5.58
CA SER A 60 6.15 9.92 -6.60
C SER A 60 5.01 10.76 -7.18
N ALA A 61 3.82 10.20 -7.33
CA ALA A 61 2.65 10.87 -7.87
C ALA A 61 1.91 11.72 -6.83
N LEU A 62 1.99 11.35 -5.55
CA LEU A 62 1.36 12.07 -4.45
C LEU A 62 2.46 12.70 -3.60
N PRO A 63 2.64 14.03 -3.61
CA PRO A 63 3.55 14.69 -2.69
C PRO A 63 2.95 14.75 -1.27
N THR A 64 3.79 14.91 -0.25
CA THR A 64 3.32 15.22 1.10
C THR A 64 2.52 16.53 1.06
N PRO A 65 1.27 16.56 1.55
CA PRO A 65 0.47 17.78 1.47
C PRO A 65 1.10 18.92 2.26
N ALA A 66 1.04 20.15 1.72
CA ALA A 66 1.71 21.31 2.30
C ALA A 66 1.31 21.59 3.75
N ALA A 67 0.05 21.29 4.12
CA ALA A 67 -0.45 21.44 5.49
C ALA A 67 0.37 20.64 6.53
N TYR A 68 0.96 19.50 6.15
CA TYR A 68 1.83 18.74 7.06
C TYR A 68 3.24 19.33 7.17
N LEU A 69 3.63 20.21 6.24
CA LEU A 69 4.95 20.84 6.17
C LEU A 69 4.97 22.26 6.74
N GLU A 70 3.80 22.88 6.92
CA GLU A 70 3.69 24.20 7.52
C GLU A 70 4.20 24.19 8.97
N HIS A 71 4.97 25.23 9.31
CA HIS A 71 5.58 25.42 10.63
C HIS A 71 6.48 24.26 11.11
N ARG A 72 7.02 23.46 10.19
CA ARG A 72 7.92 22.35 10.50
C ARG A 72 9.37 22.77 10.59
N SER A 73 10.10 22.13 11.49
CA SER A 73 11.55 22.28 11.58
C SER A 73 12.25 21.69 10.34
N PRO A 74 13.49 22.11 10.00
CA PRO A 74 14.23 21.50 8.90
C PRO A 74 14.41 19.98 9.05
N LEU A 75 14.47 19.49 10.30
CA LEU A 75 14.58 18.07 10.61
C LEU A 75 13.27 17.31 10.26
N GLU A 76 12.12 17.87 10.63
CA GLU A 76 10.80 17.32 10.29
C GLU A 76 10.56 17.35 8.76
N ILE A 77 10.96 18.41 8.08
CA ILE A 77 10.84 18.48 6.62
C ILE A 77 11.70 17.39 5.96
N GLN A 78 12.91 17.16 6.46
CA GLN A 78 13.75 16.04 6.00
C GLN A 78 13.07 14.68 6.24
N GLY A 79 12.41 14.50 7.39
CA GLY A 79 11.59 13.32 7.66
C GLY A 79 10.45 13.12 6.67
N ALA A 80 9.75 14.20 6.30
CA ALA A 80 8.70 14.17 5.30
C ALA A 80 9.22 13.77 3.91
N LEU A 81 10.43 14.19 3.54
CA LEU A 81 11.09 13.74 2.31
C LEU A 81 11.43 12.25 2.37
N LEU A 82 11.88 11.74 3.52
CA LEU A 82 12.16 10.32 3.70
C LEU A 82 10.90 9.45 3.59
N VAL A 83 9.73 9.93 4.04
CA VAL A 83 8.44 9.24 3.84
C VAL A 83 8.16 8.99 2.35
N GLN A 84 8.56 9.94 1.49
CA GLN A 84 8.46 9.82 0.03
C GLN A 84 9.56 8.91 -0.52
N GLU A 85 10.83 9.24 -0.26
CA GLU A 85 11.99 8.57 -0.86
C GLU A 85 12.07 7.08 -0.49
N LYS A 86 11.66 6.74 0.73
CA LYS A 86 11.63 5.36 1.23
C LYS A 86 10.29 4.67 0.95
N GLN A 87 9.44 5.30 0.15
CA GLN A 87 8.20 4.74 -0.39
C GLN A 87 7.19 4.30 0.68
N CYS A 88 7.21 4.95 1.84
CA CYS A 88 6.29 4.64 2.94
C CYS A 88 4.83 4.82 2.50
N ARG A 89 4.57 5.80 1.64
CA ARG A 89 3.22 6.08 1.11
C ARG A 89 2.64 5.01 0.20
N ASN A 90 3.44 4.10 -0.33
CA ASN A 90 2.92 3.00 -1.13
C ASN A 90 2.02 2.08 -0.30
N CYS A 91 2.31 1.97 1.00
CA CYS A 91 1.53 1.16 1.92
C CYS A 91 0.67 2.00 2.86
N HIS A 92 1.08 3.22 3.18
CA HIS A 92 0.43 4.07 4.18
C HIS A 92 -0.23 5.31 3.56
N ALA A 93 -1.44 5.61 3.99
CA ALA A 93 -2.12 6.85 3.62
C ALA A 93 -1.62 8.02 4.48
N LEU A 94 -1.62 9.20 3.88
CA LEU A 94 -1.44 10.49 4.54
C LEU A 94 -2.40 11.48 3.90
N GLY A 95 -3.20 12.17 4.69
CA GLY A 95 -4.29 13.04 4.23
C GLY A 95 -5.40 12.27 3.51
N GLY A 96 -5.59 10.98 3.82
CA GLY A 96 -6.53 10.10 3.12
C GLY A 96 -6.03 9.56 1.77
N GLU A 97 -4.82 9.92 1.34
CA GLU A 97 -4.26 9.48 0.05
C GLU A 97 -2.99 8.63 0.22
N GLY A 98 -2.89 7.55 -0.55
CA GLY A 98 -1.77 6.60 -0.53
C GLY A 98 -2.25 5.17 -0.39
N GLY A 99 -1.38 4.29 0.10
CA GLY A 99 -1.72 2.90 0.35
C GLY A 99 -2.63 2.69 1.57
N LEU A 100 -3.48 1.67 1.51
CA LEU A 100 -4.35 1.26 2.62
C LEU A 100 -3.92 -0.07 3.27
N ARG A 101 -2.74 -0.57 2.89
CA ARG A 101 -2.18 -1.82 3.42
C ARG A 101 -1.67 -1.65 4.85
N GLY A 102 -1.06 -0.50 5.14
CA GLY A 102 -0.66 -0.05 6.47
C GLY A 102 -1.69 0.94 7.03
N PRO A 103 -1.69 1.16 8.36
CA PRO A 103 -2.53 2.19 8.96
C PRO A 103 -2.17 3.58 8.45
N ALA A 104 -3.15 4.48 8.37
CA ALA A 104 -2.91 5.89 8.06
C ALA A 104 -1.87 6.49 9.02
N LEU A 105 -1.06 7.43 8.53
CA LEU A 105 -0.01 8.07 9.33
C LEU A 105 -0.47 9.34 10.03
N ASP A 106 -1.62 9.90 9.62
CA ASP A 106 -2.17 11.19 10.07
C ASP A 106 -2.30 11.34 11.59
N ASP A 107 -2.46 10.22 12.29
CA ASP A 107 -2.65 10.15 13.73
C ASP A 107 -1.61 9.27 14.43
N VAL A 108 -0.52 8.90 13.76
CA VAL A 108 0.40 7.87 14.27
C VAL A 108 1.04 8.29 15.59
N ALA A 109 1.29 9.59 15.77
CA ALA A 109 1.85 10.13 17.01
C ALA A 109 0.88 9.99 18.19
N THR A 110 -0.42 9.84 17.98
CA THR A 110 -1.40 9.58 19.06
C THR A 110 -1.36 8.13 19.55
N ARG A 111 -0.85 7.21 18.72
CA ARG A 111 -0.86 5.76 18.95
C ARG A 111 0.49 5.23 19.43
N LEU A 112 1.59 5.84 18.98
CA LEU A 112 2.94 5.38 19.25
C LEU A 112 3.80 6.53 19.77
N THR A 113 4.58 6.28 20.81
CA THR A 113 5.63 7.20 21.27
C THR A 113 6.83 7.18 20.31
N ASP A 114 7.70 8.18 20.38
CA ASP A 114 8.89 8.29 19.52
C ASP A 114 9.75 7.02 19.55
N ASP A 115 10.02 6.47 20.75
CA ASP A 115 10.76 5.21 20.90
C ASP A 115 10.05 4.01 20.24
N GLN A 116 8.71 3.98 20.29
CA GLN A 116 7.92 2.95 19.63
C GLN A 116 7.96 3.12 18.11
N LEU A 117 7.92 4.37 17.60
CA LEU A 117 8.09 4.69 16.18
C LEU A 117 9.47 4.25 15.69
N VAL A 118 10.54 4.58 16.41
CA VAL A 118 11.91 4.14 16.10
C VAL A 118 11.96 2.62 15.96
N ARG A 119 11.44 1.88 16.95
CA ARG A 119 11.41 0.41 16.90
C ARG A 119 10.60 -0.12 15.72
N GLN A 120 9.41 0.44 15.49
CA GLN A 120 8.51 0.03 14.41
C GLN A 120 9.14 0.23 13.03
N VAL A 121 9.84 1.35 12.81
CA VAL A 121 10.55 1.64 11.55
C VAL A 121 11.74 0.70 11.37
N LEU A 122 12.57 0.54 12.42
CA LEU A 122 13.79 -0.25 12.33
C LEU A 122 13.51 -1.75 12.14
N GLN A 123 12.52 -2.28 12.87
CA GLN A 123 12.22 -3.71 12.94
C GLN A 123 11.08 -4.13 11.99
N GLY A 124 10.27 -3.18 11.51
CA GLY A 124 9.06 -3.48 10.77
C GLY A 124 7.98 -4.10 11.68
N GLY A 125 6.98 -4.73 11.07
CA GLY A 125 5.92 -5.41 11.81
C GLY A 125 4.82 -5.94 10.90
N GLY A 126 4.39 -7.19 11.12
CA GLY A 126 3.42 -7.87 10.26
C GLY A 126 3.90 -7.93 8.82
N GLN A 127 3.33 -7.09 7.95
CA GLN A 127 3.68 -6.96 6.53
C GLN A 127 4.53 -5.72 6.22
N MET A 128 4.82 -4.87 7.22
CA MET A 128 5.71 -3.71 7.09
C MET A 128 7.18 -4.18 7.11
N PRO A 129 7.98 -3.86 6.07
CA PRO A 129 9.40 -4.20 6.03
C PRO A 129 10.22 -3.53 7.14
N ALA A 130 11.32 -4.16 7.52
CA ALA A 130 12.30 -3.59 8.44
C ALA A 130 13.23 -2.61 7.70
N TYR A 131 13.33 -1.37 8.17
CA TYR A 131 14.19 -0.34 7.55
C TYR A 131 15.55 -0.18 8.21
N GLY A 132 15.87 -0.93 9.28
CA GLY A 132 17.11 -0.74 10.03
C GLY A 132 18.41 -0.97 9.24
N LYS A 133 18.35 -1.62 8.08
CA LYS A 133 19.49 -1.74 7.14
C LYS A 133 19.47 -0.72 6.00
N ASN A 134 18.37 -0.01 5.81
CA ASN A 134 18.10 0.89 4.69
C ASN A 134 18.01 2.38 5.11
N LEU A 135 18.06 2.64 6.42
CA LEU A 135 18.07 3.96 7.03
C LEU A 135 19.29 4.13 7.91
N ARG A 136 19.94 5.29 7.80
CA ARG A 136 21.00 5.75 8.71
C ARG A 136 20.37 6.27 10.01
N PRO A 137 21.08 6.26 11.15
CA PRO A 137 20.54 6.76 12.42
C PRO A 137 19.93 8.16 12.34
N ALA A 138 20.61 9.09 11.67
CA ALA A 138 20.10 10.45 11.46
C ALA A 138 18.84 10.51 10.58
N GLU A 139 18.67 9.57 9.63
CA GLU A 139 17.46 9.49 8.82
C GLU A 139 16.29 8.94 9.64
N VAL A 140 16.54 7.99 10.54
CA VAL A 140 15.52 7.48 11.47
C VAL A 140 15.05 8.59 12.39
N GLU A 141 15.98 9.38 12.94
CA GLU A 141 15.67 10.54 13.77
C GLU A 141 14.80 11.56 13.03
N ALA A 142 15.21 11.96 11.82
CA ALA A 142 14.44 12.88 11.00
C ALA A 142 13.04 12.34 10.67
N LEU A 143 12.95 11.06 10.28
CA LEU A 143 11.68 10.40 9.98
C LEU A 143 10.76 10.36 11.19
N VAL A 144 11.26 9.96 12.36
CA VAL A 144 10.46 9.90 13.59
C VAL A 144 10.07 11.29 14.06
N ALA A 145 10.94 12.29 13.94
CA ALA A 145 10.60 13.68 14.24
C ALA A 145 9.40 14.14 13.41
N PHE A 146 9.37 13.85 12.11
CA PHE A 146 8.20 14.14 11.27
C PHE A 146 6.96 13.35 11.71
N LEU A 147 7.08 12.04 11.91
CA LEU A 147 5.96 11.19 12.32
C LEU A 147 5.37 11.64 13.67
N GLY A 148 6.19 12.13 14.59
CA GLY A 148 5.78 12.70 15.87
C GLY A 148 4.90 13.96 15.74
N THR A 149 4.96 14.66 14.61
CA THR A 149 4.07 15.80 14.32
C THR A 149 2.70 15.39 13.79
N LEU A 150 2.51 14.11 13.43
CA LEU A 150 1.29 13.62 12.81
C LEU A 150 0.26 13.21 13.87
N HIS A 151 -0.48 14.20 14.34
CA HIS A 151 -1.65 14.02 15.20
C HIS A 151 -2.74 15.04 14.83
N PRO A 152 -4.03 14.70 15.00
CA PRO A 152 -5.11 15.66 14.85
C PRO A 152 -5.00 16.83 15.83
N GLU A 153 -5.52 17.98 15.44
CA GLU A 153 -5.65 19.13 16.35
C GLU A 153 -6.47 18.76 17.59
N GLY A 154 -5.98 19.13 18.77
CA GLY A 154 -6.63 18.84 20.05
C GLY A 154 -6.40 17.42 20.59
N GLN A 155 -5.72 16.53 19.84
CA GLN A 155 -5.29 15.23 20.36
C GLN A 155 -3.80 15.26 20.71
N PRO A 156 -3.41 15.01 21.97
CA PRO A 156 -2.01 15.00 22.36
C PRO A 156 -1.29 13.78 21.78
N ALA A 157 -0.01 13.92 21.49
CA ALA A 157 0.86 12.80 21.18
C ALA A 157 0.93 11.80 22.34
N ALA A 158 1.16 10.53 22.01
CA ALA A 158 1.33 9.45 22.94
C ALA A 158 2.51 9.76 23.87
N ARG A 159 2.28 9.60 25.17
CA ARG A 159 3.31 9.80 26.20
C ARG A 159 3.76 8.48 26.77
N HIS A 160 5.03 8.42 27.15
CA HIS A 160 5.52 7.32 27.95
C HIS A 160 4.78 7.28 29.29
N VAL A 161 4.38 6.08 29.74
CA VAL A 161 3.71 5.89 31.03
C VAL A 161 4.57 6.40 32.20
N SER A 162 5.88 6.40 32.03
CA SER A 162 6.86 6.92 32.98
C SER A 162 7.14 8.42 32.87
N ALA A 163 6.53 9.13 31.91
CA ALA A 163 6.69 10.58 31.78
C ALA A 163 5.88 11.30 32.87
N PRO A 164 6.43 12.37 33.49
CA PRO A 164 5.69 13.14 34.49
C PRO A 164 4.40 13.72 33.89
N ALA A 165 3.35 13.80 34.71
CA ALA A 165 2.12 14.47 34.32
C ALA A 165 2.45 15.93 33.97
N VAL A 166 1.96 16.38 32.81
CA VAL A 166 2.08 17.78 32.40
C VAL A 166 0.88 18.49 33.01
N ASP A 167 1.14 19.31 34.03
CA ASP A 167 0.18 20.22 34.66
C ASP A 167 -0.25 21.34 33.71
#